data_AF-A0A3E2WC54-F1
#
_entry.id   AF-A0A3E2WC54-F1
#
_cell.length_a   1.000
_cell.length_b   1.000
_cell.length_c   1.000
_cell.angle_alpha   90.00
_cell.angle_beta   90.00
_cell.angle_gamma   90.00
#
_symmetry.space_group_name_H-M   'P 1'
#
loop_
_entity.id
_entity.type
_entity.pdbx_description
1 polymer ?
#
loop_
_entity_poly.entity_id
_entity_poly.type
_entity_poly.pdbx_seq_one_letter_code
_entity_poly.pdbx_strand_id
1 'polypeptide(L)'
;MSVSIDVAWKSLNKHHEELCGDKVEILKTEDSDIVILADGMGSGVKANILATLTSKILRTMLFEGAAIESCVATIAKTLPICQVRKVAYATFSILQIFRNGDAYLVEYDNPACVFIRDKKIVNYPYEERVIEGKKIHEYRFKVQQNDCFVLMSDGVIYAGAGEILNLQGWTWESMAEYTLQCTKKTMSASRLAALLSQACDDLYVQKPGDDTTVAVARVIERRVVNIFTGPPKSKEDDEKLMHEFMHKEGRKIVCGGTSANIAARILRKDIITKVDYNDPNVPPMATIEGLDLVTEGVLTLGKALKLLKRYVKDEFDVEFFDELDANNGASRLAKILIEECTELNLFVGTAVNEAHQNSELSFDLSVRMNLIEQLESVVSKMGKKVKVNYY
;
A
#
# COMPACT_ATOMS: atom_id res chain seq x y z
N MET A 1 -18.30 -1.14 13.33
CA MET A 1 -17.73 -1.17 11.97
C MET A 1 -16.24 -1.44 12.16
N SER A 2 -15.70 -2.51 11.57
CA SER A 2 -14.25 -2.80 11.66
C SER A 2 -13.55 -1.97 10.58
N VAL A 3 -12.65 -1.08 11.00
CA VAL A 3 -11.95 -0.17 10.09
C VAL A 3 -10.57 -0.72 9.72
N SER A 4 -10.24 -0.64 8.43
CA SER A 4 -8.92 -0.95 7.90
C SER A 4 -8.36 0.27 7.18
N ILE A 5 -7.02 0.37 7.11
CA ILE A 5 -6.37 1.42 6.32
C ILE A 5 -5.46 0.85 5.23
N ASP A 6 -5.55 1.47 4.06
CA ASP A 6 -4.59 1.36 2.97
C ASP A 6 -3.55 2.46 3.15
N VAL A 7 -2.27 2.09 3.18
CA VAL A 7 -1.18 3.03 3.44
C VAL A 7 -0.08 2.83 2.41
N ALA A 8 0.40 3.93 1.85
CA ALA A 8 1.55 3.95 0.97
C ALA A 8 2.32 5.25 1.17
N TRP A 9 3.61 5.23 0.89
CA TRP A 9 4.45 6.41 1.01
C TRP A 9 5.51 6.43 -0.08
N LYS A 10 6.04 7.62 -0.34
CA LYS A 10 7.13 7.87 -1.28
C LYS A 10 8.07 8.91 -0.71
N SER A 11 9.37 8.71 -0.92
CA SER A 11 10.42 9.62 -0.52
C SER A 11 11.31 9.96 -1.72
N LEU A 12 11.72 11.22 -1.78
CA LEU A 12 12.75 11.74 -2.66
C LEU A 12 13.96 12.07 -1.81
N ASN A 13 15.14 11.65 -2.26
CA ASN A 13 16.38 12.04 -1.63
C ASN A 13 16.77 13.45 -2.08
N LYS A 14 17.29 14.24 -1.15
CA LYS A 14 17.99 15.48 -1.49
C LYS A 14 19.05 15.25 -2.56
N HIS A 15 19.16 16.18 -3.50
CA HIS A 15 20.15 16.12 -4.56
C HIS A 15 21.58 16.03 -3.99
N HIS A 16 22.37 15.10 -4.53
CA HIS A 16 23.71 14.69 -4.07
C HIS A 16 23.77 13.85 -2.78
N GLU A 17 22.64 13.49 -2.16
CA GLU A 17 22.62 12.58 -1.01
C GLU A 17 22.19 11.17 -1.43
N GLU A 18 22.88 10.15 -0.90
CA GLU A 18 22.55 8.75 -1.18
C GLU A 18 21.42 8.21 -0.28
N LEU A 19 21.21 8.83 0.88
CA LEU A 19 20.25 8.38 1.89
C LEU A 19 19.26 9.50 2.20
N CYS A 20 17.97 9.15 2.19
CA CYS A 20 16.90 10.04 2.63
C CYS A 20 16.98 10.30 4.14
N GLY A 21 16.91 11.55 4.53
CA GLY A 21 16.78 12.02 5.90
C GLY A 21 15.43 11.68 6.56
N ASP A 22 14.44 11.26 5.79
CA ASP A 22 13.11 10.90 6.26
C ASP A 22 12.93 9.39 6.44
N LYS A 23 12.02 9.01 7.33
CA LYS A 23 11.65 7.61 7.56
C LYS A 23 10.17 7.44 7.85
N VAL A 24 9.53 6.54 7.10
CA VAL A 24 8.16 6.08 7.37
C VAL A 24 8.19 4.68 7.99
N GLU A 25 7.42 4.50 9.06
CA GLU A 25 7.16 3.21 9.69
C GLU A 25 5.65 2.96 9.73
N ILE A 26 5.25 1.77 9.28
CA ILE A 26 3.86 1.32 9.33
C ILE A 26 3.78 0.12 10.28
N LEU A 27 2.90 0.22 11.26
CA LEU A 27 2.67 -0.82 12.26
C LEU A 27 1.19 -1.21 12.22
N LYS A 28 0.92 -2.50 12.07
CA LYS A 28 -0.43 -3.07 12.17
C LYS A 28 -0.52 -3.87 13.47
N THR A 29 -1.38 -3.45 14.38
CA THR A 29 -1.72 -4.19 15.61
C THR A 29 -3.12 -4.79 15.49
N GLU A 30 -3.48 -5.63 16.46
CA GLU A 30 -4.84 -6.19 16.52
C GLU A 30 -5.88 -5.07 16.65
N ASP A 31 -5.57 -4.06 17.48
CA ASP A 31 -6.49 -2.97 17.84
C ASP A 31 -6.39 -1.72 16.97
N SER A 32 -5.28 -1.50 16.26
CA SER A 32 -5.07 -0.28 15.47
C SER A 32 -4.06 -0.45 14.33
N ASP A 33 -4.09 0.46 13.37
CA ASP A 33 -3.01 0.67 12.42
C ASP A 33 -2.34 2.02 12.72
N ILE A 34 -1.00 2.06 12.77
CA ILE A 34 -0.19 3.24 13.10
C ILE A 34 0.73 3.57 11.93
N VAL A 35 0.71 4.82 11.48
CA VAL A 35 1.61 5.38 10.48
C VAL A 35 2.46 6.45 11.14
N ILE A 36 3.77 6.30 11.05
CA ILE A 36 4.74 7.22 11.64
C ILE A 36 5.59 7.77 10.50
N LEU A 37 5.66 9.09 10.39
CA LEU A 37 6.61 9.79 9.52
C LEU A 37 7.56 10.58 10.40
N ALA A 38 8.85 10.26 10.36
CA ALA A 38 9.89 10.99 11.06
C ALA A 38 10.84 11.64 10.05
N ASP A 39 11.19 12.89 10.28
CA ASP A 39 12.11 13.67 9.45
C ASP A 39 13.30 14.08 10.32
N GLY A 40 14.47 13.60 9.92
CA GLY A 40 15.71 13.79 10.64
C GLY A 40 16.36 15.12 10.27
N MET A 41 16.61 15.97 11.26
CA MET A 41 17.21 17.28 10.97
C MET A 41 18.58 17.17 10.29
N GLY A 42 18.70 17.76 9.10
CA GLY A 42 19.94 17.84 8.32
C GLY A 42 19.77 17.23 6.93
N SER A 43 20.79 16.58 6.42
CA SER A 43 20.72 15.78 5.20
C SER A 43 21.62 14.55 5.30
N GLY A 44 21.39 13.57 4.42
CA GLY A 44 22.24 12.41 4.25
C GLY A 44 22.28 11.49 5.48
N VAL A 45 23.46 10.91 5.74
CA VAL A 45 23.66 9.87 6.78
C VAL A 45 23.19 10.34 8.16
N LYS A 46 23.45 11.59 8.53
CA LYS A 46 23.11 12.10 9.86
C LYS A 46 21.60 12.20 10.06
N ALA A 47 20.91 12.78 9.09
CA ALA A 47 19.45 12.89 9.09
C ALA A 47 18.81 11.50 9.11
N ASN A 48 19.28 10.61 8.24
CA ASN A 48 18.78 9.24 8.14
C ASN A 48 18.89 8.47 9.47
N ILE A 49 20.01 8.60 10.20
CA ILE A 49 20.18 7.97 11.52
C ILE A 49 19.18 8.54 12.52
N LEU A 50 18.98 9.86 12.55
CA LEU A 50 18.05 10.51 13.48
C LEU A 50 16.60 10.10 13.20
N ALA A 51 16.16 10.11 11.94
CA ALA A 51 14.82 9.65 11.56
C ALA A 51 14.62 8.16 11.85
N THR A 52 15.64 7.33 11.58
CA THR A 52 15.58 5.88 11.86
C THR A 52 15.48 5.59 13.36
N LEU A 53 16.27 6.25 14.20
CA LEU A 53 16.20 6.07 15.65
C LEU A 53 14.85 6.55 16.20
N THR A 54 14.38 7.71 15.75
CA THR A 54 13.10 8.29 16.17
C THR A 54 11.94 7.38 15.80
N SER A 55 11.83 7.01 14.52
CA SER A 55 10.76 6.13 14.04
C SER A 55 10.77 4.76 14.71
N LYS A 56 11.95 4.18 15.01
CA LYS A 56 12.05 2.92 15.76
C LYS A 56 11.63 3.05 17.22
N ILE A 57 12.05 4.11 17.92
CA ILE A 57 11.62 4.37 19.30
C ILE A 57 10.11 4.52 19.34
N LEU A 58 9.53 5.37 18.47
CA LEU A 58 8.09 5.56 18.37
C LEU A 58 7.36 4.24 18.06
N ARG A 59 7.84 3.49 17.07
CA ARG A 59 7.27 2.21 16.67
C ARG A 59 7.20 1.24 17.85
N THR A 60 8.30 1.04 18.57
CA THR A 60 8.34 0.08 19.69
C THR A 60 7.45 0.54 20.84
N MET A 61 7.56 1.81 21.25
CA MET A 61 6.81 2.31 22.39
C MET A 61 5.30 2.34 22.14
N LEU A 62 4.88 2.75 20.94
CA LEU A 62 3.46 2.74 20.57
C LEU A 62 2.91 1.31 20.42
N PHE A 63 3.73 0.36 19.94
CA PHE A 63 3.35 -1.05 19.93
C PHE A 63 3.07 -1.59 21.34
N GLU A 64 3.83 -1.14 22.34
CA GLU A 64 3.65 -1.50 23.75
C GLU A 64 2.55 -0.69 24.46
N GLY A 65 1.88 0.23 23.77
CA GLY A 65 0.81 1.05 24.33
C GLY A 65 1.30 2.22 25.19
N ALA A 66 2.53 2.67 25.03
CA ALA A 66 3.05 3.83 25.74
C ALA A 66 2.35 5.12 25.29
N ALA A 67 2.17 6.04 26.23
CA ALA A 67 1.62 7.36 25.96
C ALA A 67 2.65 8.24 25.22
N ILE A 68 2.16 9.20 24.41
CA ILE A 68 3.00 10.05 23.56
C ILE A 68 4.04 10.84 24.37
N GLU A 69 3.69 11.24 25.59
CA GLU A 69 4.57 11.98 26.50
C GLU A 69 5.82 11.16 26.83
N SER A 70 5.65 9.86 27.07
CA SER A 70 6.76 8.94 27.36
C SER A 70 7.63 8.75 26.13
N CYS A 71 7.01 8.67 24.95
CA CYS A 71 7.71 8.57 23.68
C CYS A 71 8.59 9.80 23.43
N VAL A 72 8.02 11.00 23.52
CA VAL A 72 8.73 12.28 23.34
C VAL A 72 9.86 12.43 24.36
N ALA A 73 9.60 12.13 25.63
CA ALA A 73 10.62 12.22 26.68
C ALA A 73 11.78 11.23 26.45
N THR A 74 11.48 10.04 25.92
CA THR A 74 12.51 9.04 25.58
C THR A 74 13.35 9.51 24.41
N ILE A 75 12.73 10.00 23.34
CA ILE A 75 13.43 10.57 22.18
C ILE A 75 14.35 11.70 22.61
N ALA A 76 13.85 12.64 23.43
CA ALA A 76 14.62 13.78 23.92
C ALA A 76 15.84 13.35 24.76
N LYS A 77 15.74 12.24 25.52
CA LYS A 77 16.82 11.70 26.35
C LYS A 77 17.80 10.82 25.58
N THR A 78 17.35 10.13 24.53
CA THR A 78 18.15 9.15 23.78
C THR A 78 18.88 9.79 22.60
N LEU A 79 18.29 10.78 21.94
CA LEU A 79 18.91 11.39 20.76
C LEU A 79 19.98 12.41 21.11
N PRO A 80 21.10 12.43 20.36
CA PRO A 80 22.16 13.41 20.57
C PRO A 80 21.67 14.85 20.26
N ILE A 81 21.93 15.77 21.17
CA ILE A 81 21.66 17.20 20.96
C ILE A 81 22.63 17.73 19.89
N CYS A 82 22.11 18.36 18.84
CA CYS A 82 22.95 19.00 17.82
C CYS A 82 23.76 20.14 18.46
N GLN A 83 25.09 20.07 18.45
CA GLN A 83 25.96 21.09 19.09
C GLN A 83 25.79 22.50 18.50
N VAL A 84 25.44 22.60 17.21
CA VAL A 84 25.29 23.89 16.50
C VAL A 84 23.95 24.57 16.84
N ARG A 85 22.86 23.80 16.83
CA ARG A 85 21.49 24.32 17.01
C ARG A 85 20.97 24.17 18.45
N LYS A 86 21.67 23.41 19.31
CA LYS A 86 21.34 23.10 20.71
C LYS A 86 19.97 22.44 20.91
N VAL A 87 19.49 21.70 19.91
CA VAL A 87 18.21 20.98 20.01
C VAL A 87 18.33 19.54 19.47
N ALA A 88 17.68 18.59 20.14
CA ALA A 88 17.61 17.17 19.77
C ALA A 88 16.43 16.92 18.84
N TYR A 89 16.64 16.66 17.55
CA TYR A 89 15.55 16.87 16.60
C TYR A 89 15.55 15.89 15.42
N ALA A 90 14.63 14.93 15.51
CA ALA A 90 13.81 14.60 14.36
C ALA A 90 12.41 15.15 14.63
N THR A 91 11.78 15.74 13.63
CA THR A 91 10.35 16.05 13.65
C THR A 91 9.57 14.78 13.32
N PHE A 92 8.31 14.70 13.72
CA PHE A 92 7.50 13.54 13.37
C PHE A 92 6.00 13.81 13.38
N SER A 93 5.28 12.99 12.62
CA SER A 93 3.81 12.88 12.66
C SER A 93 3.42 11.44 12.89
N ILE A 94 2.42 11.21 13.74
CA ILE A 94 1.88 9.88 14.04
C ILE A 94 0.39 9.90 13.76
N LEU A 95 -0.08 9.02 12.89
CA LEU A 95 -1.50 8.75 12.68
C LEU A 95 -1.81 7.34 13.15
N GLN A 96 -2.62 7.22 14.20
CA GLN A 96 -3.14 5.96 14.71
C GLN A 96 -4.64 5.87 14.47
N ILE A 97 -5.08 4.81 13.79
CA ILE A 97 -6.49 4.54 13.51
C ILE A 97 -6.86 3.22 14.16
N PHE A 98 -7.76 3.28 15.14
CA PHE A 98 -8.24 2.13 15.89
C PHE A 98 -9.35 1.40 15.12
N ARG A 99 -9.49 0.09 15.34
CA ARG A 99 -10.51 -0.73 14.66
C ARG A 99 -11.94 -0.29 14.96
N ASN A 100 -12.18 0.36 16.10
CA ASN A 100 -13.47 0.95 16.49
C ASN A 100 -13.82 2.25 15.74
N GLY A 101 -12.90 2.75 14.91
CA GLY A 101 -13.05 3.99 14.15
C GLY A 101 -12.64 5.25 14.91
N ASP A 102 -12.08 5.14 16.12
CA ASP A 102 -11.40 6.26 16.76
C ASP A 102 -10.04 6.47 16.09
N ALA A 103 -9.61 7.72 15.99
CA ALA A 103 -8.32 8.08 15.42
C ALA A 103 -7.63 9.13 16.28
N TYR A 104 -6.31 9.01 16.32
CA TYR A 104 -5.42 9.86 17.06
C TYR A 104 -4.29 10.31 16.14
N LEU A 105 -4.16 11.62 15.96
CA LEU A 105 -3.10 12.23 15.15
C LEU A 105 -2.25 13.12 16.05
N VAL A 106 -0.94 13.00 15.91
CA VAL A 106 0.06 13.80 16.61
C VAL A 106 0.98 14.43 15.60
N GLU A 107 1.23 15.73 15.74
CA GLU A 107 2.16 16.48 14.92
C GLU A 107 3.18 17.17 15.83
N TYR A 108 4.46 16.86 15.62
CA TYR A 108 5.59 17.42 16.33
C TYR A 108 6.52 18.11 15.33
N ASP A 109 6.38 19.42 15.19
CA ASP A 109 7.13 20.32 14.30
C ASP A 109 7.08 19.95 12.79
N ASN A 110 6.47 18.82 12.41
CA ASN A 110 6.15 18.48 11.03
C ASN A 110 4.99 19.34 10.49
N PRO A 111 4.92 19.49 9.16
CA PRO A 111 3.73 19.99 8.48
C PRO A 111 2.41 19.37 8.97
N ALA A 112 1.38 20.22 9.03
CA ALA A 112 0.03 19.78 9.35
C ALA A 112 -0.49 18.76 8.30
N CYS A 113 -1.15 17.73 8.76
CA CYS A 113 -1.73 16.69 7.93
C CYS A 113 -2.81 17.28 7.03
N VAL A 114 -2.77 16.94 5.74
CA VAL A 114 -3.90 17.21 4.85
C VAL A 114 -4.94 16.13 5.07
N PHE A 115 -6.05 16.52 5.70
CA PHE A 115 -7.20 15.67 5.92
C PHE A 115 -8.31 15.96 4.90
N ILE A 116 -8.70 14.93 4.14
CA ILE A 116 -9.79 15.00 3.17
C ILE A 116 -10.92 14.05 3.57
N ARG A 117 -12.14 14.59 3.65
CA ARG A 117 -13.39 13.85 3.85
C ARG A 117 -14.45 14.39 2.91
N ASP A 118 -15.27 13.51 2.33
CA ASP A 118 -16.36 13.89 1.40
C ASP A 118 -15.92 14.84 0.28
N LYS A 119 -14.72 14.62 -0.26
CA LYS A 119 -14.09 15.45 -1.31
C LYS A 119 -13.95 16.92 -0.89
N LYS A 120 -13.69 17.18 0.39
CA LYS A 120 -13.36 18.49 0.95
C LYS A 120 -12.18 18.38 1.90
N ILE A 121 -11.36 19.42 1.94
CA ILE A 121 -10.31 19.56 2.96
C ILE A 121 -11.02 19.87 4.29
N VAL A 122 -10.69 19.12 5.32
CA VAL A 122 -11.24 19.28 6.66
C VAL A 122 -10.16 19.88 7.56
N ASN A 123 -10.47 21.03 8.15
CA ASN A 123 -9.71 21.54 9.27
C ASN A 123 -10.33 20.99 10.56
N TYR A 124 -9.54 20.28 11.36
CA TYR A 124 -10.01 19.65 12.59
C TYR A 124 -9.36 20.32 13.81
N PRO A 125 -10.13 20.63 14.87
CA PRO A 125 -9.57 21.26 16.06
C PRO A 125 -8.57 20.33 16.76
N TYR A 126 -7.47 20.90 17.23
CA TYR A 126 -6.44 20.21 18.01
C TYR A 126 -6.27 20.82 19.39
N GLU A 127 -5.67 20.04 20.28
CA GLU A 127 -5.13 20.50 21.56
C GLU A 127 -3.63 20.74 21.41
N GLU A 128 -3.16 21.94 21.76
CA GLU A 128 -1.72 22.22 21.84
C GLU A 128 -1.20 21.85 23.23
N ARG A 129 -0.16 21.02 23.28
CA ARG A 129 0.52 20.64 24.52
C ARG A 129 2.00 20.94 24.44
N VAL A 130 2.59 21.30 25.58
CA VAL A 130 4.03 21.54 25.70
C VAL A 130 4.67 20.39 26.49
N ILE A 131 5.53 19.62 25.83
CA ILE A 131 6.25 18.49 26.42
C ILE A 131 7.75 18.74 26.25
N GLU A 132 8.52 18.69 27.35
CA GLU A 132 9.98 18.96 27.31
C GLU A 132 10.34 20.29 26.61
N GLY A 133 9.49 21.32 26.75
CA GLY A 133 9.68 22.63 26.13
C GLY A 133 9.30 22.71 24.65
N LYS A 134 8.55 21.72 24.14
CA LYS A 134 8.19 21.57 22.73
C LYS A 134 6.70 21.50 22.51
N LYS A 135 6.20 22.16 21.47
CA LYS A 135 4.78 22.19 21.13
C LYS A 135 4.42 20.97 20.31
N ILE A 136 3.32 20.34 20.70
CA ILE A 136 2.73 19.19 20.01
C ILE A 136 1.26 19.51 19.76
N HIS A 137 0.79 19.21 18.56
CA HIS A 137 -0.62 19.26 18.22
C HIS A 137 -1.21 17.87 18.27
N GLU A 138 -2.20 17.67 19.15
CA GLU A 138 -2.93 16.42 19.30
C GLU A 138 -4.35 16.56 18.76
N TYR A 139 -4.76 15.63 17.91
CA TYR A 139 -6.08 15.56 17.33
C TYR A 139 -6.74 14.24 17.71
N ARG A 140 -8.00 14.30 18.13
CA ARG A 140 -8.83 13.13 18.42
C ARG A 140 -10.15 13.23 17.68
N PHE A 141 -10.40 12.27 16.81
CA PHE A 141 -11.57 12.27 15.94
C PHE A 141 -12.04 10.86 15.61
N LYS A 142 -13.25 10.74 15.06
CA LYS A 142 -13.74 9.49 14.48
C LYS A 142 -13.54 9.51 12.97
N VAL A 143 -13.00 8.42 12.42
CA VAL A 143 -12.85 8.23 10.98
C VAL A 143 -14.14 7.75 10.33
N GLN A 144 -14.25 8.06 9.05
CA GLN A 144 -15.30 7.61 8.16
C GLN A 144 -14.68 6.89 6.96
N GLN A 145 -15.47 6.01 6.33
CA GLN A 145 -15.03 5.34 5.12
C GLN A 145 -14.67 6.37 4.04
N ASN A 146 -13.57 6.13 3.33
CA ASN A 146 -12.99 7.00 2.31
C ASN A 146 -12.30 8.27 2.83
N ASP A 147 -12.19 8.46 4.15
CA ASP A 147 -11.29 9.47 4.70
C ASP A 147 -9.86 9.24 4.18
N CYS A 148 -9.19 10.34 3.86
CA CYS A 148 -7.83 10.34 3.35
C CYS A 148 -6.97 11.29 4.17
N PHE A 149 -5.85 10.79 4.67
CA PHE A 149 -4.87 11.53 5.44
C PHE A 149 -3.56 11.53 4.68
N VAL A 150 -2.94 12.70 4.55
CA VAL A 150 -1.62 12.84 3.95
C VAL A 150 -0.69 13.47 4.98
N LEU A 151 0.28 12.69 5.44
CA LEU A 151 1.41 13.15 6.26
C LEU A 151 2.55 13.52 5.31
N MET A 152 3.30 14.55 5.65
CA MET A 152 4.41 15.03 4.83
C MET A 152 5.56 15.60 5.67
N SER A 153 6.78 15.53 5.14
CA SER A 153 7.93 16.26 5.67
C SER A 153 7.96 17.69 5.12
N ASP A 154 8.80 18.53 5.72
CA ASP A 154 8.89 19.95 5.35
C ASP A 154 9.39 20.18 3.91
N GLY A 155 10.16 19.24 3.34
CA GLY A 155 10.54 19.21 1.93
C GLY A 155 9.36 19.38 0.97
N VAL A 156 8.17 18.90 1.34
CA VAL A 156 6.96 19.12 0.52
C VAL A 156 6.54 20.60 0.50
N ILE A 157 6.56 21.28 1.66
CA ILE A 157 6.08 22.67 1.81
C ILE A 157 7.06 23.71 1.22
N TYR A 158 8.26 23.28 0.85
CA TYR A 158 9.27 24.14 0.22
C TYR A 158 9.69 23.66 -1.17
N ALA A 159 8.94 22.73 -1.76
CA ALA A 159 9.21 22.25 -3.10
C ALA A 159 9.23 23.42 -4.10
N GLY A 160 10.31 23.49 -4.90
CA GLY A 160 10.54 24.54 -5.89
C GLY A 160 10.98 25.90 -5.36
N ALA A 161 11.22 26.06 -4.04
CA ALA A 161 11.75 27.30 -3.49
C ALA A 161 13.14 27.62 -4.08
N GLY A 162 13.22 28.71 -4.86
CA GLY A 162 14.46 29.22 -5.44
C GLY A 162 14.80 28.73 -6.86
N GLU A 163 14.21 27.63 -7.34
CA GLU A 163 14.48 27.11 -8.70
C GLU A 163 13.38 27.46 -9.73
N ILE A 164 12.11 27.43 -9.31
CA ILE A 164 10.98 27.78 -10.18
C ILE A 164 10.37 29.10 -9.70
N LEU A 165 10.60 30.16 -10.48
CA LEU A 165 9.84 31.43 -10.44
C LEU A 165 9.87 32.25 -9.13
N ASN A 166 10.97 32.48 -8.40
CA ASN A 166 11.03 33.48 -7.29
C ASN A 166 9.82 33.45 -6.30
N LEU A 167 9.15 32.30 -6.15
CA LEU A 167 7.98 32.12 -5.31
C LEU A 167 8.41 31.49 -3.98
N GLN A 168 7.59 31.61 -2.95
CA GLN A 168 7.85 31.10 -1.59
C GLN A 168 7.83 29.55 -1.47
N GLY A 169 7.91 28.82 -2.60
CA GLY A 169 7.75 27.37 -2.66
C GLY A 169 6.29 26.92 -2.71
N TRP A 170 6.08 25.60 -2.59
CA TRP A 170 4.75 24.97 -2.57
C TRP A 170 4.08 25.10 -1.18
N THR A 171 3.19 26.07 -0.99
CA THR A 171 2.52 26.24 0.32
C THR A 171 1.61 25.06 0.70
N TRP A 172 1.33 24.93 2.00
CA TRP A 172 0.40 23.92 2.53
C TRP A 172 -0.97 23.97 1.83
N GLU A 173 -1.52 25.17 1.60
CA GLU A 173 -2.83 25.35 0.96
C GLU A 173 -2.83 24.81 -0.47
N SER A 174 -1.77 25.11 -1.22
CA SER A 174 -1.61 24.64 -2.60
C SER A 174 -1.43 23.12 -2.63
N MET A 175 -0.71 22.54 -1.66
CA MET A 175 -0.53 21.10 -1.53
C MET A 175 -1.85 20.41 -1.16
N ALA A 176 -2.61 20.99 -0.23
CA ALA A 176 -3.92 20.47 0.17
C ALA A 176 -4.92 20.51 -1.00
N GLU A 177 -4.94 21.59 -1.79
CA GLU A 177 -5.80 21.71 -2.96
C GLU A 177 -5.41 20.71 -4.06
N TYR A 178 -4.11 20.58 -4.35
CA TYR A 178 -3.63 19.59 -5.32
C TYR A 178 -3.98 18.16 -4.88
N THR A 179 -3.77 17.85 -3.60
CA THR A 179 -4.17 16.58 -2.99
C THR A 179 -5.67 16.34 -3.20
N LEU A 180 -6.51 17.34 -2.94
CA LEU A 180 -7.95 17.25 -3.15
C LEU A 180 -8.30 16.94 -4.61
N GLN A 181 -7.65 17.56 -5.59
CA GLN A 181 -7.88 17.23 -7.00
C GLN A 181 -7.44 15.81 -7.35
N CYS A 182 -6.30 15.37 -6.84
CA CYS A 182 -5.79 14.01 -7.06
C CYS A 182 -6.71 12.95 -6.42
N THR A 183 -7.27 13.22 -5.23
CA THR A 183 -8.23 12.29 -4.60
C THR A 183 -9.52 12.09 -5.39
N LYS A 184 -9.88 13.01 -6.30
CA LYS A 184 -11.02 12.81 -7.21
C LYS A 184 -10.70 11.84 -8.35
N LYS A 185 -9.42 11.65 -8.67
CA LYS A 185 -8.95 10.79 -9.76
C LYS A 185 -8.62 9.37 -9.29
N THR A 186 -8.18 9.21 -8.04
CA THR A 186 -7.76 7.91 -7.49
C THR A 186 -8.24 7.70 -6.05
N MET A 187 -8.62 6.46 -5.77
CA MET A 187 -8.93 5.96 -4.43
C MET A 187 -7.79 5.13 -3.82
N SER A 188 -6.72 4.87 -4.58
CA SER A 188 -5.54 4.14 -4.11
C SER A 188 -4.59 5.07 -3.34
N ALA A 189 -4.11 4.63 -2.17
CA ALA A 189 -3.12 5.38 -1.41
C ALA A 189 -1.78 5.48 -2.17
N SER A 190 -1.35 4.40 -2.81
CA SER A 190 -0.07 4.35 -3.54
C SER A 190 -0.05 5.20 -4.80
N ARG A 191 -1.16 5.25 -5.54
CA ARG A 191 -1.29 6.20 -6.66
C ARG A 191 -1.22 7.64 -6.18
N LEU A 192 -1.89 7.95 -5.06
CA LEU A 192 -1.85 9.31 -4.53
C LEU A 192 -0.44 9.68 -4.07
N ALA A 193 0.24 8.80 -3.33
CA ALA A 193 1.62 9.03 -2.89
C ALA A 193 2.57 9.26 -4.08
N ALA A 194 2.45 8.46 -5.16
CA ALA A 194 3.25 8.63 -6.37
C ALA A 194 2.96 9.96 -7.09
N LEU A 195 1.69 10.34 -7.24
CA LEU A 195 1.30 11.61 -7.88
C LEU A 195 1.81 12.82 -7.09
N LEU A 196 1.66 12.79 -5.77
CA LEU A 196 2.12 13.87 -4.89
C LEU A 196 3.64 13.98 -4.89
N SER A 197 4.35 12.84 -4.81
CA SER A 197 5.80 12.79 -4.89
C SER A 197 6.31 13.28 -6.25
N GLN A 198 5.69 12.87 -7.36
CA GLN A 198 6.07 13.31 -8.70
C GLN A 198 5.91 14.81 -8.85
N ALA A 199 4.81 15.37 -8.35
CA ALA A 199 4.60 16.81 -8.41
C ALA A 199 5.66 17.58 -7.59
N CYS A 200 6.14 17.02 -6.47
CA CYS A 200 7.25 17.61 -5.73
C CYS A 200 8.55 17.57 -6.55
N ASP A 201 8.86 16.42 -7.15
CA ASP A 201 10.05 16.25 -7.99
C ASP A 201 10.03 17.17 -9.22
N ASP A 202 8.88 17.35 -9.85
CA ASP A 202 8.66 18.28 -10.96
C ASP A 202 8.92 19.74 -10.53
N LEU A 203 8.44 20.13 -9.34
CA LEU A 203 8.71 21.47 -8.79
C LEU A 203 10.19 21.68 -8.44
N TYR A 204 10.90 20.61 -8.12
CA TYR A 204 12.34 20.61 -7.93
C TYR A 204 13.14 20.51 -9.22
N VAL A 205 12.49 20.49 -10.39
CA VAL A 205 13.18 20.28 -11.68
C VAL A 205 14.06 19.01 -11.63
N GLN A 206 13.56 17.97 -10.96
CA GLN A 206 14.26 16.69 -10.72
C GLN A 206 15.57 16.81 -9.94
N LYS A 207 15.71 17.87 -9.15
CA LYS A 207 16.84 18.10 -8.23
C LYS A 207 16.32 18.49 -6.85
N PRO A 208 15.83 17.53 -6.06
CA PRO A 208 15.24 17.82 -4.76
C PRO A 208 16.18 18.66 -3.88
N GLY A 209 15.69 19.83 -3.46
CA GLY A 209 16.45 20.74 -2.60
C GLY A 209 16.55 20.25 -1.15
N ASP A 210 15.63 19.38 -0.75
CA ASP A 210 15.63 18.69 0.54
C ASP A 210 15.05 17.29 0.44
N ASP A 211 15.24 16.50 1.49
CA ASP A 211 14.56 15.21 1.63
C ASP A 211 13.04 15.46 1.68
N THR A 212 12.30 14.73 0.86
CA THR A 212 10.87 15.01 0.66
C THR A 212 10.08 13.72 0.73
N THR A 213 9.19 13.61 1.71
CA THR A 213 8.40 12.39 1.93
C THR A 213 6.93 12.70 2.06
N VAL A 214 6.12 11.88 1.39
CA VAL A 214 4.66 11.90 1.47
C VAL A 214 4.18 10.51 1.88
N ALA A 215 3.40 10.43 2.96
CA ALA A 215 2.73 9.21 3.41
C ALA A 215 1.22 9.40 3.37
N VAL A 216 0.54 8.55 2.62
CA VAL A 216 -0.91 8.58 2.43
C VAL A 216 -1.54 7.42 3.18
N ALA A 217 -2.54 7.71 4.01
CA ALA A 217 -3.40 6.72 4.65
C ALA A 217 -4.85 6.93 4.24
N ARG A 218 -5.52 5.87 3.77
CA ARG A 218 -6.93 5.89 3.39
C ARG A 218 -7.72 4.89 4.20
N VAL A 219 -8.86 5.35 4.70
CA VAL A 219 -9.79 4.51 5.46
C VAL A 219 -10.63 3.71 4.47
N ILE A 220 -10.41 2.41 4.46
CA ILE A 220 -11.05 1.49 3.53
C ILE A 220 -11.90 0.46 4.26
N GLU A 221 -12.93 -0.01 3.57
CA GLU A 221 -13.65 -1.20 4.01
C GLU A 221 -12.82 -2.46 3.77
N ARG A 222 -13.18 -3.52 4.50
CA ARG A 222 -12.63 -4.84 4.26
C ARG A 222 -13.06 -5.33 2.87
N ARG A 223 -12.08 -5.67 2.02
CA ARG A 223 -12.28 -6.19 0.67
C ARG A 223 -11.61 -7.55 0.52
N VAL A 224 -12.43 -8.58 0.39
CA VAL A 224 -11.96 -9.96 0.25
C VAL A 224 -11.80 -10.29 -1.25
N VAL A 225 -10.70 -10.94 -1.59
CA VAL A 225 -10.44 -11.48 -2.93
C VAL A 225 -10.23 -12.98 -2.82
N ASN A 226 -10.94 -13.75 -3.63
CA ASN A 226 -10.81 -15.21 -3.70
C ASN A 226 -10.24 -15.59 -5.06
N ILE A 227 -9.15 -16.33 -5.08
CA ILE A 227 -8.52 -16.83 -6.32
C ILE A 227 -8.58 -18.35 -6.32
N PHE A 228 -9.20 -18.93 -7.34
CA PHE A 228 -9.17 -20.35 -7.62
C PHE A 228 -8.16 -20.67 -8.73
N THR A 229 -7.22 -21.59 -8.45
CA THR A 229 -6.25 -22.04 -9.45
C THR A 229 -5.86 -23.50 -9.30
N GLY A 230 -5.82 -24.21 -10.43
CA GLY A 230 -5.51 -25.63 -10.51
C GLY A 230 -6.72 -26.53 -10.22
N PRO A 231 -6.83 -27.69 -10.89
CA PRO A 231 -7.86 -28.66 -10.56
C PRO A 231 -7.60 -29.31 -9.19
N PRO A 232 -8.66 -29.60 -8.39
CA PRO A 232 -8.58 -30.43 -7.19
C PRO A 232 -7.97 -31.80 -7.47
N LYS A 233 -7.43 -32.47 -6.45
CA LYS A 233 -6.84 -33.80 -6.60
C LYS A 233 -7.84 -34.84 -7.08
N SER A 234 -9.07 -34.80 -6.55
CA SER A 234 -10.17 -35.66 -6.96
C SER A 234 -11.26 -34.85 -7.65
N LYS A 235 -11.84 -35.38 -8.74
CA LYS A 235 -12.99 -34.74 -9.42
C LYS A 235 -14.22 -34.60 -8.52
N GLU A 236 -14.35 -35.44 -7.50
CA GLU A 236 -15.45 -35.38 -6.52
C GLU A 236 -15.37 -34.10 -5.67
N ASP A 237 -14.16 -33.55 -5.50
CA ASP A 237 -13.94 -32.30 -4.76
C ASP A 237 -14.26 -31.06 -5.59
N ASP A 238 -14.47 -31.18 -6.91
CA ASP A 238 -14.78 -30.05 -7.79
C ASP A 238 -16.04 -29.30 -7.30
N GLU A 239 -17.12 -30.02 -6.97
CA GLU A 239 -18.38 -29.44 -6.51
C GLU A 239 -18.23 -28.78 -5.14
N LYS A 240 -17.53 -29.44 -4.21
CA LYS A 240 -17.26 -28.91 -2.88
C LYS A 240 -16.44 -27.62 -2.95
N LEU A 241 -15.36 -27.61 -3.74
CA LEU A 241 -14.51 -26.44 -3.93
C LEU A 241 -15.31 -25.28 -4.52
N MET A 242 -16.07 -25.50 -5.60
CA MET A 242 -16.88 -24.44 -6.21
C MET A 242 -17.99 -23.94 -5.30
N HIS A 243 -18.62 -24.81 -4.52
CA HIS A 243 -19.59 -24.39 -3.52
C HIS A 243 -18.94 -23.46 -2.48
N GLU A 244 -17.81 -23.86 -1.90
CA GLU A 244 -17.08 -23.04 -0.93
C GLU A 244 -16.61 -21.70 -1.55
N PHE A 245 -16.04 -21.74 -2.74
CA PHE A 245 -15.52 -20.58 -3.46
C PHE A 245 -16.60 -19.54 -3.78
N MET A 246 -17.76 -19.97 -4.27
CA MET A 246 -18.85 -19.05 -4.64
C MET A 246 -19.58 -18.48 -3.44
N HIS A 247 -19.64 -19.21 -2.33
CA HIS A 247 -20.24 -18.74 -1.07
C HIS A 247 -19.32 -17.81 -0.28
N LYS A 248 -18.04 -17.68 -0.65
CA LYS A 248 -17.18 -16.64 -0.07
C LYS A 248 -17.62 -15.25 -0.52
N GLU A 249 -17.61 -14.32 0.43
CA GLU A 249 -17.80 -12.90 0.16
C GLU A 249 -16.65 -12.34 -0.69
N GLY A 250 -16.85 -11.16 -1.27
CA GLY A 250 -15.83 -10.46 -2.04
C GLY A 250 -15.69 -10.96 -3.47
N ARG A 251 -14.55 -10.66 -4.12
CA ARG A 251 -14.34 -10.96 -5.54
C ARG A 251 -14.00 -12.43 -5.79
N LYS A 252 -14.42 -12.96 -6.93
CA LYS A 252 -14.21 -14.33 -7.40
C LYS A 252 -13.37 -14.30 -8.68
N ILE A 253 -12.12 -14.75 -8.56
CA ILE A 253 -11.16 -14.79 -9.65
C ILE A 253 -10.79 -16.25 -9.93
N VAL A 254 -10.78 -16.63 -11.20
CA VAL A 254 -10.32 -17.96 -11.64
C VAL A 254 -9.10 -17.81 -12.52
N CYS A 255 -8.01 -18.46 -12.13
CA CYS A 255 -6.75 -18.49 -12.87
C CYS A 255 -6.44 -19.92 -13.29
N GLY A 256 -6.58 -20.24 -14.57
CA GLY A 256 -6.34 -21.58 -15.10
C GLY A 256 -7.38 -21.98 -16.12
N GLY A 257 -6.98 -22.48 -17.29
CA GLY A 257 -7.90 -23.07 -18.27
C GLY A 257 -8.71 -24.24 -17.68
N THR A 258 -8.05 -25.18 -16.99
CA THR A 258 -8.74 -26.29 -16.32
C THR A 258 -9.64 -25.81 -15.18
N SER A 259 -9.18 -24.84 -14.40
CA SER A 259 -9.97 -24.19 -13.34
C SER A 259 -11.24 -23.53 -13.91
N ALA A 260 -11.11 -22.84 -15.04
CA ALA A 260 -12.22 -22.19 -15.75
C ALA A 260 -13.23 -23.22 -16.27
N ASN A 261 -12.75 -24.34 -16.82
CA ASN A 261 -13.63 -25.46 -17.25
C ASN A 261 -14.39 -26.07 -16.08
N ILE A 262 -13.75 -26.25 -14.92
CA ILE A 262 -14.42 -26.75 -13.70
C ILE A 262 -15.51 -25.77 -13.26
N ALA A 263 -15.17 -24.47 -13.16
CA ALA A 263 -16.10 -23.43 -12.77
C ALA A 263 -17.30 -23.35 -13.75
N ALA A 264 -17.04 -23.30 -15.06
CA ALA A 264 -18.07 -23.26 -16.09
C ALA A 264 -19.03 -24.47 -16.03
N ARG A 265 -18.48 -25.68 -15.87
CA ARG A 265 -19.25 -26.94 -15.76
C ARG A 265 -20.20 -26.91 -14.56
N ILE A 266 -19.70 -26.50 -13.39
CA ILE A 266 -20.48 -26.54 -12.14
C ILE A 266 -21.50 -25.40 -12.09
N LEU A 267 -21.10 -24.20 -12.53
CA LEU A 267 -21.99 -23.04 -12.60
C LEU A 267 -23.02 -23.15 -13.73
N ARG A 268 -22.83 -24.11 -14.66
CA ARG A 268 -23.63 -24.27 -15.88
C ARG A 268 -23.65 -22.98 -16.71
N LYS A 269 -22.46 -22.40 -16.89
CA LYS A 269 -22.25 -21.14 -17.63
C LYS A 269 -21.21 -21.36 -18.72
N ASP A 270 -21.36 -20.63 -19.82
CA ASP A 270 -20.43 -20.70 -20.94
C ASP A 270 -19.14 -19.90 -20.66
N ILE A 271 -18.04 -20.39 -21.22
CA ILE A 271 -16.77 -19.66 -21.25
C ILE A 271 -16.74 -18.82 -22.52
N ILE A 272 -16.72 -17.49 -22.36
CA ILE A 272 -16.60 -16.57 -23.48
C ILE A 272 -15.15 -16.05 -23.50
N THR A 273 -14.35 -16.54 -24.43
CA THR A 273 -12.96 -16.11 -24.59
C THR A 273 -12.91 -14.72 -25.23
N LYS A 274 -12.18 -13.80 -24.59
CA LYS A 274 -11.86 -12.49 -25.14
C LYS A 274 -10.47 -12.55 -25.76
N VAL A 275 -10.44 -12.69 -27.08
CA VAL A 275 -9.20 -12.64 -27.84
C VAL A 275 -8.89 -11.17 -28.11
N ASP A 276 -7.85 -10.65 -27.46
CA ASP A 276 -7.32 -9.32 -27.73
C ASP A 276 -6.10 -9.48 -28.64
N TYR A 277 -6.18 -8.98 -29.87
CA TYR A 277 -5.15 -9.19 -30.91
C TYR A 277 -3.97 -8.21 -30.80
N ASN A 278 -3.96 -7.34 -29.80
CA ASN A 278 -3.02 -6.22 -29.72
C ASN A 278 -1.63 -6.58 -29.15
N ASP A 279 -1.50 -7.64 -28.36
CA ASP A 279 -0.20 -8.10 -27.85
C ASP A 279 -0.11 -9.63 -27.84
N PRO A 280 0.70 -10.26 -28.72
CA PRO A 280 0.85 -11.71 -28.77
C PRO A 280 1.51 -12.31 -27.52
N ASN A 281 2.14 -11.51 -26.67
CA ASN A 281 2.73 -11.96 -25.42
C ASN A 281 1.75 -11.97 -24.25
N VAL A 282 0.57 -11.36 -24.39
CA VAL A 282 -0.45 -11.29 -23.34
C VAL A 282 -1.41 -12.49 -23.46
N PRO A 283 -1.53 -13.35 -22.44
CA PRO A 283 -2.50 -14.44 -22.47
C PRO A 283 -3.93 -13.91 -22.58
N PRO A 284 -4.82 -14.56 -23.36
CA PRO A 284 -6.20 -14.14 -23.48
C PRO A 284 -6.94 -14.27 -22.14
N MET A 285 -7.94 -13.40 -21.95
CA MET A 285 -8.86 -13.49 -20.83
C MET A 285 -10.13 -14.22 -21.26
N ALA A 286 -10.89 -14.71 -20.28
CA ALA A 286 -12.25 -15.20 -20.51
C ALA A 286 -13.23 -14.49 -19.58
N THR A 287 -14.52 -14.64 -19.88
CA THR A 287 -15.60 -14.28 -18.98
C THR A 287 -16.51 -15.47 -18.77
N ILE A 288 -16.86 -15.69 -17.51
CA ILE A 288 -17.88 -16.66 -17.06
C ILE A 288 -18.81 -15.86 -16.15
N GLU A 289 -20.11 -15.97 -16.36
CA GLU A 289 -21.09 -15.25 -15.56
C GLU A 289 -20.97 -15.65 -14.07
N GLY A 290 -20.92 -14.65 -13.19
CA GLY A 290 -20.72 -14.83 -11.74
C GLY A 290 -19.26 -14.76 -11.26
N LEU A 291 -18.30 -14.63 -12.18
CA LEU A 291 -16.88 -14.43 -11.85
C LEU A 291 -16.40 -13.03 -12.28
N ASP A 292 -15.54 -12.41 -11.46
CA ASP A 292 -15.02 -11.05 -11.68
C ASP A 292 -13.87 -11.01 -12.69
N LEU A 293 -13.07 -12.08 -12.74
CA LEU A 293 -11.92 -12.20 -13.64
C LEU A 293 -11.61 -13.68 -13.91
N VAL A 294 -11.45 -14.04 -15.19
CA VAL A 294 -11.01 -15.38 -15.61
C VAL A 294 -9.79 -15.26 -16.52
N THR A 295 -8.69 -15.94 -16.15
CA THR A 295 -7.39 -15.84 -16.84
C THR A 295 -6.78 -17.22 -17.11
N GLU A 296 -5.73 -17.23 -17.94
CA GLU A 296 -5.06 -18.44 -18.41
C GLU A 296 -4.50 -19.31 -17.28
N GLY A 297 -3.98 -18.72 -16.19
CA GLY A 297 -3.41 -19.46 -15.07
C GLY A 297 -1.98 -19.06 -14.74
N VAL A 298 -1.05 -20.00 -14.92
CA VAL A 298 0.33 -19.93 -14.42
C VAL A 298 1.10 -18.74 -15.01
N LEU A 299 0.96 -18.48 -16.32
CA LEU A 299 1.66 -17.35 -16.95
C LEU A 299 1.13 -16.01 -16.43
N THR A 300 -0.18 -15.93 -16.24
CA THR A 300 -0.83 -14.72 -15.70
C THR A 300 -0.40 -14.46 -14.25
N LEU A 301 -0.39 -15.49 -13.41
CA LEU A 301 0.09 -15.41 -12.03
C LEU A 301 1.56 -15.01 -11.98
N GLY A 302 2.41 -15.60 -12.82
CA GLY A 302 3.83 -15.26 -12.90
C GLY A 302 4.08 -13.81 -13.29
N LYS A 303 3.33 -13.27 -14.26
CA LYS A 303 3.41 -11.85 -14.66
C LYS A 303 2.87 -10.91 -13.58
N ALA A 304 1.71 -11.23 -12.99
CA ALA A 304 1.14 -10.43 -11.89
C ALA A 304 2.11 -10.37 -10.70
N LEU A 305 2.75 -11.49 -10.36
CA LEU A 305 3.74 -11.56 -9.30
C LEU A 305 4.95 -10.65 -9.55
N LYS A 306 5.38 -10.44 -10.80
CA LYS A 306 6.45 -9.48 -11.13
C LYS A 306 6.03 -8.04 -10.76
N LEU A 307 4.81 -7.65 -11.09
CA LEU A 307 4.26 -6.35 -10.73
C LEU A 307 4.14 -6.19 -9.21
N LEU A 308 3.62 -7.20 -8.52
CA LEU A 308 3.50 -7.19 -7.06
C LEU A 308 4.87 -7.12 -6.36
N LYS A 309 5.90 -7.78 -6.90
CA LYS A 309 7.26 -7.71 -6.37
C LYS A 309 7.87 -6.32 -6.52
N ARG A 310 7.67 -5.66 -7.68
CA ARG A 310 8.09 -4.26 -7.88
C ARG A 310 7.39 -3.34 -6.87
N TYR A 311 6.08 -3.52 -6.71
CA TYR A 311 5.29 -2.75 -5.74
C TYR A 311 5.83 -2.87 -4.30
N VAL A 312 6.11 -4.10 -3.83
CA VAL A 312 6.63 -4.34 -2.46
C VAL A 312 8.06 -3.83 -2.26
N LYS A 313 8.82 -3.64 -3.33
CA LYS A 313 10.16 -3.03 -3.28
C LYS A 313 10.13 -1.51 -3.38
N ASP A 314 8.94 -0.91 -3.35
CA ASP A 314 8.72 0.51 -3.58
C ASP A 314 9.19 0.98 -4.97
N GLU A 315 9.32 0.07 -5.94
CA GLU A 315 9.68 0.34 -7.34
C GLU A 315 8.42 0.67 -8.18
N PHE A 316 7.60 1.61 -7.69
CA PHE A 316 6.40 2.09 -8.37
C PHE A 316 6.42 3.62 -8.56
N ASP A 317 6.01 4.06 -9.73
CA ASP A 317 5.89 5.46 -10.15
C ASP A 317 4.65 5.61 -11.04
N VAL A 318 4.51 6.72 -11.76
CA VAL A 318 3.39 6.95 -12.66
C VAL A 318 3.38 5.90 -13.79
N GLU A 319 4.53 5.55 -14.37
CA GLU A 319 4.64 4.56 -15.45
C GLU A 319 4.24 3.15 -14.98
N PHE A 320 4.59 2.78 -13.75
CA PHE A 320 4.12 1.54 -13.13
C PHE A 320 2.59 1.47 -13.10
N PHE A 321 1.90 2.58 -12.80
CA PHE A 321 0.44 2.59 -12.77
C PHE A 321 -0.18 2.54 -14.16
N ASP A 322 0.49 3.06 -15.19
CA ASP A 322 0.08 2.89 -16.59
C ASP A 322 0.17 1.41 -17.01
N GLU A 323 1.25 0.72 -16.64
CA GLU A 323 1.37 -0.73 -16.86
C GLU A 323 0.32 -1.52 -16.05
N LEU A 324 0.00 -1.06 -14.83
CA LEU A 324 -1.02 -1.66 -13.98
C LEU A 324 -2.44 -1.47 -14.53
N ASP A 325 -2.67 -0.40 -15.30
CA ASP A 325 -3.94 -0.09 -15.96
C ASP A 325 -4.08 -0.75 -17.35
N ALA A 326 -3.04 -1.40 -17.84
CA ALA A 326 -3.10 -2.14 -19.09
C ALA A 326 -4.21 -3.20 -19.08
N ASN A 327 -4.91 -3.34 -20.20
CA ASN A 327 -6.06 -4.24 -20.35
C ASN A 327 -5.64 -5.71 -20.56
N ASN A 328 -4.90 -6.27 -19.61
CA ASN A 328 -4.49 -7.67 -19.63
C ASN A 328 -4.76 -8.38 -18.29
N GLY A 329 -4.81 -9.72 -18.33
CA GLY A 329 -5.12 -10.52 -17.14
C GLY A 329 -4.15 -10.33 -15.97
N ALA A 330 -2.87 -10.09 -16.24
CA ALA A 330 -1.85 -9.94 -15.22
C ALA A 330 -1.91 -8.57 -14.53
N SER A 331 -2.01 -7.49 -15.31
CA SER A 331 -2.19 -6.12 -14.81
C SER A 331 -3.49 -5.99 -14.03
N ARG A 332 -4.61 -6.53 -14.54
CA ARG A 332 -5.89 -6.54 -13.82
C ARG A 332 -5.82 -7.31 -12.51
N LEU A 333 -5.18 -8.49 -12.50
CA LEU A 333 -5.01 -9.27 -11.28
C LEU A 333 -4.13 -8.53 -10.25
N ALA A 334 -3.00 -7.98 -10.68
CA ALA A 334 -2.11 -7.20 -9.82
C ALA A 334 -2.84 -5.95 -9.29
N LYS A 335 -3.62 -5.26 -10.11
CA LYS A 335 -4.41 -4.09 -9.72
C LYS A 335 -5.43 -4.43 -8.63
N ILE A 336 -6.20 -5.50 -8.81
CA ILE A 336 -7.15 -5.98 -7.80
C ILE A 336 -6.41 -6.29 -6.50
N LEU A 337 -5.28 -6.99 -6.59
CA LEU A 337 -4.48 -7.36 -5.42
C LEU A 337 -3.79 -6.17 -4.75
N ILE A 338 -3.48 -5.08 -5.46
CA ILE A 338 -2.87 -3.86 -4.88
C ILE A 338 -3.95 -2.95 -4.30
N GLU A 339 -4.98 -2.62 -5.06
CA GLU A 339 -5.90 -1.51 -4.76
C GLU A 339 -7.24 -1.95 -4.14
N GLU A 340 -7.60 -3.22 -4.29
CA GLU A 340 -8.95 -3.71 -3.98
C GLU A 340 -8.95 -4.94 -3.08
N CYS A 341 -7.81 -5.25 -2.45
CA CYS A 341 -7.64 -6.43 -1.61
C CYS A 341 -7.12 -6.05 -0.22
N THR A 342 -7.85 -6.43 0.83
CA THR A 342 -7.36 -6.44 2.22
C THR A 342 -7.10 -7.85 2.71
N GLU A 343 -7.85 -8.82 2.19
CA GLU A 343 -7.74 -10.24 2.53
C GLU A 343 -7.79 -11.09 1.26
N LEU A 344 -6.85 -12.02 1.13
CA LEU A 344 -6.72 -12.92 -0.01
C LEU A 344 -6.97 -14.37 0.43
N ASN A 345 -7.95 -15.02 -0.18
CA ASN A 345 -8.17 -16.46 -0.06
C ASN A 345 -7.72 -17.16 -1.35
N LEU A 346 -6.79 -18.10 -1.23
CA LEU A 346 -6.31 -18.93 -2.33
C LEU A 346 -6.95 -20.31 -2.22
N PHE A 347 -7.61 -20.74 -3.29
CA PHE A 347 -8.18 -22.08 -3.47
C PHE A 347 -7.30 -22.79 -4.49
N VAL A 348 -6.44 -23.69 -4.01
CA VAL A 348 -5.35 -24.26 -4.81
C VAL A 348 -5.58 -25.74 -5.03
N GLY A 349 -5.81 -26.12 -6.28
CA GLY A 349 -5.93 -27.51 -6.67
C GLY A 349 -4.58 -28.21 -6.78
N THR A 350 -4.50 -29.41 -6.21
CA THR A 350 -3.29 -30.23 -6.06
C THR A 350 -3.20 -31.41 -7.03
N ALA A 351 -4.08 -31.48 -8.05
CA ALA A 351 -4.05 -32.60 -8.98
C ALA A 351 -2.70 -32.72 -9.71
N VAL A 352 -2.18 -33.94 -9.71
CA VAL A 352 -1.06 -34.37 -10.54
C VAL A 352 -1.67 -35.10 -11.73
N ASN A 353 -1.28 -34.75 -12.96
CA ASN A 353 -1.79 -35.43 -14.14
C ASN A 353 -1.12 -36.83 -14.26
N GLU A 354 -1.82 -37.89 -13.85
CA GLU A 354 -1.29 -39.27 -13.81
C GLU A 354 -0.92 -39.83 -15.19
N ALA A 355 -1.50 -39.31 -16.27
CA ALA A 355 -1.21 -39.72 -17.66
C ALA A 355 0.17 -39.25 -18.18
N HIS A 356 0.88 -38.38 -17.46
CA HIS A 356 2.11 -37.73 -17.92
C HIS A 356 3.21 -37.70 -16.85
N GLN A 357 3.54 -38.87 -16.27
CA GLN A 357 4.67 -38.99 -15.33
C GLN A 357 6.06 -38.71 -15.94
N ASN A 358 6.19 -38.56 -17.26
CA ASN A 358 7.48 -38.44 -17.97
C ASN A 358 7.67 -37.20 -18.88
N SER A 359 6.93 -36.10 -18.72
CA SER A 359 7.25 -34.84 -19.41
C SER A 359 6.53 -33.63 -18.80
N GLU A 360 7.09 -32.43 -19.00
CA GLU A 360 6.64 -31.01 -18.86
C GLU A 360 5.44 -30.60 -17.97
N LEU A 361 4.48 -31.47 -17.64
CA LEU A 361 3.30 -31.20 -16.81
C LEU A 361 3.52 -31.42 -15.31
N SER A 362 4.48 -32.26 -14.91
CA SER A 362 4.97 -32.30 -13.51
C SER A 362 5.67 -31.00 -13.11
N PHE A 363 6.21 -30.27 -14.10
CA PHE A 363 6.73 -28.92 -13.95
C PHE A 363 5.60 -27.91 -13.69
N ASP A 364 4.43 -28.02 -14.31
CA ASP A 364 3.32 -27.08 -14.08
C ASP A 364 2.78 -27.07 -12.65
N LEU A 365 2.68 -28.23 -12.00
CA LEU A 365 2.23 -28.29 -10.59
C LEU A 365 3.28 -27.69 -9.65
N SER A 366 4.55 -28.05 -9.84
CA SER A 366 5.64 -27.51 -9.02
C SER A 366 5.82 -26.00 -9.22
N VAL A 367 5.68 -25.52 -10.46
CA VAL A 367 5.66 -24.08 -10.77
C VAL A 367 4.47 -23.39 -10.13
N ARG A 368 3.26 -23.97 -10.19
CA ARG A 368 2.08 -23.40 -9.52
C ARG A 368 2.29 -23.29 -8.02
N MET A 369 2.76 -24.35 -7.36
CA MET A 369 2.99 -24.32 -5.91
C MET A 369 4.01 -23.24 -5.52
N ASN A 370 5.13 -23.17 -6.26
CA ASN A 370 6.13 -22.11 -6.06
C ASN A 370 5.55 -20.70 -6.30
N LEU A 371 4.67 -20.53 -7.29
CA LEU A 371 3.99 -19.24 -7.52
C LEU A 371 3.02 -18.88 -6.39
N ILE A 372 2.30 -19.86 -5.84
CA ILE A 372 1.40 -19.66 -4.70
C ILE A 372 2.19 -19.24 -3.46
N GLU A 373 3.28 -19.93 -3.13
CA GLU A 373 4.15 -19.57 -1.99
C GLU A 373 4.72 -18.15 -2.15
N GLN A 374 5.18 -17.81 -3.35
CA GLN A 374 5.67 -16.47 -3.62
C GLN A 374 4.56 -15.41 -3.57
N LEU A 375 3.36 -15.73 -4.05
CA LEU A 375 2.21 -14.84 -3.98
C LEU A 375 1.79 -14.59 -2.53
N GLU A 376 1.71 -15.64 -1.72
CA GLU A 376 1.43 -15.54 -0.28
C GLU A 376 2.47 -14.65 0.41
N SER A 377 3.76 -14.87 0.15
CA SER A 377 4.85 -14.07 0.72
C SER A 377 4.76 -12.60 0.32
N VAL A 378 4.56 -12.31 -0.97
CA VAL A 378 4.52 -10.93 -1.49
C VAL A 378 3.28 -10.20 -1.00
N VAL A 379 2.10 -10.82 -1.04
CA VAL A 379 0.85 -10.20 -0.57
C VAL A 379 0.87 -9.99 0.94
N SER A 380 1.49 -10.89 1.71
CA SER A 380 1.70 -10.70 3.15
C SER A 380 2.63 -9.53 3.45
N LYS A 381 3.70 -9.33 2.65
CA LYS A 381 4.59 -8.16 2.77
C LYS A 381 3.89 -6.84 2.45
N MET A 382 2.82 -6.86 1.67
CA MET A 382 1.93 -5.69 1.46
C MET A 382 1.03 -5.40 2.66
N GLY A 383 1.15 -6.17 3.77
CA GLY A 383 0.34 -5.99 4.98
C GLY A 383 -1.07 -6.56 4.87
N LYS A 384 -1.32 -7.50 3.94
CA LYS A 384 -2.63 -8.12 3.68
C LYS A 384 -2.69 -9.51 4.31
N LYS A 385 -3.88 -9.92 4.77
CA LYS A 385 -4.06 -11.28 5.31
C LYS A 385 -4.21 -12.27 4.17
N VAL A 386 -3.45 -13.36 4.19
CA VAL A 386 -3.53 -14.42 3.18
C VAL A 386 -3.95 -15.72 3.84
N LYS A 387 -4.87 -16.46 3.21
CA LYS A 387 -5.25 -17.81 3.60
C LYS A 387 -5.19 -18.73 2.38
N VAL A 388 -4.51 -19.85 2.51
CA VAL A 388 -4.40 -20.86 1.45
C VAL A 388 -5.16 -22.11 1.86
N ASN A 389 -6.05 -22.59 0.99
CA ASN A 389 -6.75 -23.86 1.13
C ASN A 389 -6.40 -24.75 -0.06
N TYR A 390 -5.91 -25.96 0.24
CA TYR A 390 -5.54 -26.95 -0.77
C TYR A 390 -6.66 -27.96 -0.97
N TYR A 391 -6.91 -28.34 -2.23
CA TYR A 391 -7.95 -29.26 -2.66
C TYR A 391 -7.42 -30.33 -3.62
#